data_AF-A0A0L6VAQ8-F1
#
_entry.id   AF-A0A0L6VAQ8-F1
#
_cell.length_a   1.000
_cell.length_b   1.000
_cell.length_c   1.000
_cell.angle_alpha   90.00
_cell.angle_beta   90.00
_cell.angle_gamma   90.00
#
_symmetry.space_group_name_H-M   'P 1'
#
loop_
_entity.id
_entity.type
_entity.pdbx_description
1 polymer ?
#
loop_
_entity_poly.entity_id
_entity_poly.type
_entity_poly.pdbx_seq_one_letter_code
_entity_poly.pdbx_strand_id
1 'polypeptide(L)'
;MVASNVISALCIAAAFVTAHPINEQLAARQFGSITSTQSASSSYQSLTNQIRTLRENIAAGRVSVSEARSQFQSFSRQATSTFSAINGCSTCFTSSSASSFSESARQTYSEFDSLIDTSNRVYGQQAPTVLSPFSNLDSHFKQNLNLFSQSGVGLQSIVPPTFTNNLSRVGLSQTANYASHYVGGSSGF
;
A
#
# COMPACT_ATOMS: atom_id res chain seq x y z
N MET A 1 45.76 0.27 -2.72
CA MET A 1 45.14 1.07 -3.79
C MET A 1 44.23 0.15 -4.58
N VAL A 2 42.96 0.07 -4.19
CA VAL A 2 41.76 0.63 -4.87
C VAL A 2 41.49 -0.01 -6.23
N ALA A 3 40.39 -0.75 -6.32
CA ALA A 3 39.62 -0.91 -7.56
C ALA A 3 38.14 -1.06 -7.19
N SER A 4 37.47 0.09 -7.14
CA SER A 4 36.02 0.23 -7.04
C SER A 4 35.37 -0.17 -8.36
N ASN A 5 34.33 -0.99 -8.32
CA ASN A 5 33.39 -1.18 -9.44
C ASN A 5 31.96 -1.12 -8.91
N VAL A 6 31.42 0.09 -8.79
CA VAL A 6 29.98 0.30 -8.59
C VAL A 6 29.42 0.80 -9.91
N ILE A 7 28.69 -0.09 -10.59
CA ILE A 7 28.00 0.22 -11.83
C ILE A 7 26.81 1.11 -11.49
N SER A 8 26.93 2.37 -11.91
CA SER A 8 25.86 3.36 -11.93
C SER A 8 24.90 3.02 -13.07
N ALA A 9 23.61 2.88 -12.78
CA ALA A 9 22.57 2.81 -13.78
C ALA A 9 21.38 3.67 -13.34
N LEU A 10 21.58 4.98 -13.40
CA LEU A 10 20.52 5.98 -13.42
C LEU A 10 20.16 6.23 -14.89
N CYS A 11 19.02 5.73 -15.35
CA CYS A 11 18.40 6.20 -16.59
C CYS A 11 16.89 6.32 -16.37
N ILE A 12 16.46 7.46 -15.85
CA ILE A 12 15.07 7.91 -15.92
C ILE A 12 14.93 8.65 -17.25
N ALA A 13 14.45 7.96 -18.28
CA ALA A 13 13.96 8.61 -19.48
C ALA A 13 12.54 9.08 -19.21
N ALA A 14 12.37 10.39 -18.97
CA ALA A 14 11.07 11.04 -18.96
C ALA A 14 10.60 11.23 -20.41
N ALA A 15 9.52 10.55 -20.79
CA ALA A 15 8.75 10.87 -21.98
C ALA A 15 7.35 11.30 -21.51
N PHE A 16 7.11 12.61 -21.55
CA PHE A 16 5.78 13.19 -21.39
C PHE A 16 5.03 12.97 -22.71
N VAL A 17 4.06 12.06 -22.73
CA VAL A 17 3.14 11.90 -23.86
C VAL A 17 1.71 11.76 -23.35
N THR A 18 0.89 12.65 -23.90
CA THR A 18 -0.57 12.75 -23.94
C THR A 18 -1.35 11.45 -23.72
N ALA A 19 -2.39 11.53 -22.88
CA ALA A 19 -3.56 10.65 -22.77
C ALA A 19 -3.37 9.18 -23.22
N HIS A 20 -3.04 8.30 -22.27
CA HIS A 20 -3.09 6.85 -22.46
C HIS A 20 -4.12 6.23 -21.50
N PRO A 21 -4.97 5.30 -21.97
CA PRO A 21 -5.92 4.60 -21.12
C PRO A 21 -5.14 3.76 -20.10
N ILE A 22 -5.57 3.79 -18.84
CA ILE A 22 -4.94 3.18 -17.65
C ILE A 22 -4.93 1.62 -17.72
N ASN A 23 -5.17 1.02 -18.88
CA ASN A 23 -5.64 -0.37 -18.95
C ASN A 23 -4.58 -1.42 -19.28
N GLU A 24 -3.39 -1.08 -19.81
CA GLU A 24 -2.48 -2.12 -20.34
C GLU A 24 -1.12 -2.24 -19.63
N GLN A 25 -0.66 -1.22 -18.91
CA GLN A 25 0.66 -1.26 -18.26
C GLN A 25 0.65 -1.74 -16.79
N LEU A 26 -0.53 -1.83 -16.17
CA LEU A 26 -0.69 -2.37 -14.80
C LEU A 26 -0.81 -3.90 -14.77
N ALA A 27 -1.10 -4.54 -15.90
CA ALA A 27 -1.47 -5.96 -15.96
C ALA A 27 -0.28 -6.95 -15.99
N ALA A 28 0.96 -6.50 -16.22
CA ALA A 28 2.06 -7.44 -16.51
C ALA A 28 3.44 -7.05 -15.95
N ARG A 29 3.51 -6.34 -14.82
CA ARG A 29 4.69 -6.56 -13.96
C ARG A 29 4.45 -7.87 -13.24
N GLN A 30 4.86 -8.98 -13.88
CA GLN A 30 5.15 -10.22 -13.19
C GLN A 30 5.96 -9.84 -11.95
N PHE A 31 5.31 -9.82 -10.79
CA PHE A 31 6.02 -9.86 -9.53
C PHE A 31 6.65 -11.25 -9.51
N GLY A 32 7.84 -11.37 -10.12
CA GLY A 32 8.70 -12.54 -9.94
C GLY A 32 8.74 -12.83 -8.45
N SER A 33 8.60 -14.11 -8.08
CA SER A 33 8.30 -14.55 -6.71
C SER A 33 8.97 -13.66 -5.66
N ILE A 34 8.17 -13.01 -4.82
CA ILE A 34 8.69 -12.18 -3.73
C ILE A 34 9.37 -13.14 -2.74
N THR A 35 10.69 -13.21 -2.84
CA THR A 35 11.54 -14.18 -2.12
C THR A 35 12.57 -13.49 -1.23
N SER A 36 12.63 -12.16 -1.28
CA SER A 36 13.59 -11.34 -0.57
C SER A 36 12.97 -10.04 -0.07
N THR A 37 13.59 -9.46 0.97
CA THR A 37 13.21 -8.16 1.53
C THR A 37 13.35 -7.03 0.49
N GLN A 38 14.32 -7.13 -0.43
CA GLN A 38 14.48 -6.18 -1.54
C GLN A 38 13.26 -6.19 -2.46
N SER A 39 12.82 -7.37 -2.90
CA SER A 39 11.62 -7.53 -3.74
C SER A 39 10.34 -7.10 -3.01
N ALA A 40 10.24 -7.38 -1.70
CA ALA A 40 9.13 -6.90 -0.88
C ALA A 40 9.12 -5.37 -0.82
N SER A 41 10.27 -4.74 -0.53
CA SER A 41 10.43 -3.28 -0.50
C SER A 41 10.04 -2.63 -1.84
N SER A 42 10.54 -3.15 -2.96
CA SER A 42 10.17 -2.64 -4.29
C SER A 42 8.69 -2.83 -4.61
N SER A 43 8.07 -3.89 -4.09
CA SER A 43 6.63 -4.13 -4.26
C SER A 43 5.80 -3.10 -3.49
N TYR A 44 6.16 -2.81 -2.23
CA TYR A 44 5.55 -1.71 -1.48
C TYR A 44 5.74 -0.37 -2.17
N GLN A 45 6.95 -0.05 -2.62
CA GLN A 45 7.22 1.21 -3.34
C GLN A 45 6.36 1.32 -4.62
N SER A 46 6.17 0.22 -5.35
CA SER A 46 5.28 0.20 -6.51
C SER A 46 3.83 0.49 -6.12
N LEU A 47 3.32 -0.14 -5.05
CA LEU A 47 1.99 0.13 -4.54
C LEU A 47 1.85 1.58 -4.07
N THR A 48 2.82 2.11 -3.33
CA THR A 48 2.85 3.51 -2.88
C THR A 48 2.72 4.49 -4.06
N ASN A 49 3.46 4.27 -5.14
CA ASN A 49 3.39 5.12 -6.34
C ASN A 49 2.04 5.03 -7.06
N GLN A 50 1.44 3.83 -7.12
CA GLN A 50 0.11 3.65 -7.70
C GLN A 50 -0.96 4.35 -6.86
N ILE A 51 -0.92 4.16 -5.54
CA ILE A 51 -1.84 4.82 -4.59
C ILE A 51 -1.71 6.34 -4.70
N ARG A 52 -0.48 6.87 -4.77
CA ARG A 52 -0.23 8.30 -4.94
C ARG A 52 -0.82 8.83 -6.25
N THR A 53 -0.59 8.13 -7.36
CA THR A 53 -1.18 8.50 -8.66
C THR A 53 -2.70 8.56 -8.60
N LEU A 54 -3.34 7.55 -8.01
CA LEU A 54 -4.79 7.53 -7.81
C LEU A 54 -5.25 8.71 -6.96
N ARG A 55 -4.56 8.98 -5.84
CA ARG A 55 -4.88 10.07 -4.91
C ARG A 55 -4.78 11.43 -5.61
N GLU A 56 -3.72 11.66 -6.37
CA GLU A 56 -3.49 12.92 -7.08
C GLU A 56 -4.54 13.17 -8.17
N ASN A 57 -4.89 12.14 -8.93
CA ASN A 57 -5.94 12.24 -9.97
C ASN A 57 -7.31 12.58 -9.36
N ILE A 58 -7.65 11.95 -8.23
CA ILE A 58 -8.89 12.21 -7.49
C ILE A 58 -8.87 13.61 -6.87
N ALA A 59 -7.76 13.99 -6.22
CA ALA A 59 -7.61 15.31 -5.61
C ALA A 59 -7.73 16.45 -6.63
N ALA A 60 -7.30 16.22 -7.87
CA ALA A 60 -7.44 17.16 -8.97
C ALA A 60 -8.88 17.27 -9.52
N GLY A 61 -9.84 16.49 -9.02
CA GLY A 61 -11.23 16.48 -9.48
C GLY A 61 -11.39 15.92 -10.90
N ARG A 62 -10.39 15.21 -11.43
CA ARG A 62 -10.35 14.74 -12.82
C ARG A 62 -11.04 13.40 -13.05
N VAL A 63 -11.49 12.76 -11.97
CA VAL A 63 -11.96 11.37 -11.99
C VAL A 63 -13.38 11.32 -11.45
N SER A 64 -14.32 10.85 -12.28
CA SER A 64 -15.71 10.64 -11.87
C SER A 64 -15.82 9.48 -10.87
N VAL A 65 -16.94 9.39 -10.16
CA VAL A 65 -17.22 8.30 -9.21
C VAL A 65 -17.13 6.92 -9.86
N SER A 66 -17.68 6.75 -11.06
CA SER A 66 -17.66 5.46 -11.77
C SER A 66 -16.25 5.08 -12.24
N GLU A 67 -15.49 6.06 -12.72
CA GLU A 67 -14.10 5.87 -13.14
C GLU A 67 -13.21 5.53 -11.93
N ALA A 68 -13.33 6.27 -10.83
CA ALA A 68 -12.59 6.02 -9.60
C ALA A 68 -12.88 4.63 -9.04
N ARG A 69 -14.16 4.21 -9.02
CA ARG A 69 -14.55 2.85 -8.59
C ARG A 69 -13.89 1.78 -9.46
N SER A 70 -13.85 1.98 -10.79
CA SER A 70 -13.23 1.04 -11.73
C SER A 70 -11.71 0.96 -11.51
N GLN A 71 -11.05 2.10 -11.34
CA GLN A 71 -9.62 2.18 -11.01
C GLN A 71 -9.31 1.50 -9.67
N PHE A 72 -10.13 1.74 -8.64
CA PHE A 72 -9.97 1.12 -7.33
C PHE A 72 -10.21 -0.38 -7.36
N GLN A 73 -11.12 -0.86 -8.20
CA GLN A 73 -11.33 -2.29 -8.39
C GLN A 73 -10.12 -2.96 -9.05
N SER A 74 -9.54 -2.34 -10.08
CA SER A 74 -8.31 -2.84 -10.71
C SER A 74 -7.12 -2.81 -9.77
N PHE A 75 -6.91 -1.69 -9.09
CA PHE A 75 -5.87 -1.57 -8.07
C PHE A 75 -6.04 -2.59 -6.94
N SER A 76 -7.26 -2.76 -6.42
CA SER A 76 -7.53 -3.71 -5.34
C SER A 76 -7.13 -5.14 -5.71
N ARG A 77 -7.46 -5.61 -6.91
CA ARG A 77 -7.03 -6.94 -7.40
C ARG A 77 -5.51 -7.07 -7.45
N GLN A 78 -4.83 -6.05 -7.96
CA GLN A 78 -3.37 -6.03 -8.04
C GLN A 78 -2.74 -6.03 -6.64
N ALA A 79 -3.20 -5.15 -5.76
CA ALA A 79 -2.72 -5.06 -4.39
C ALA A 79 -2.97 -6.36 -3.63
N THR A 80 -4.15 -6.99 -3.76
CA THR A 80 -4.42 -8.31 -3.18
C THR A 80 -3.38 -9.35 -3.62
N SER A 81 -3.07 -9.42 -4.91
CA SER A 81 -2.03 -10.32 -5.43
C SER A 81 -0.64 -10.00 -4.85
N THR A 82 -0.26 -8.73 -4.83
CA THR A 82 1.03 -8.28 -4.29
C THR A 82 1.15 -8.59 -2.79
N PHE A 83 0.14 -8.26 -1.98
CA PHE A 83 0.16 -8.55 -0.55
C PHE A 83 0.13 -10.06 -0.27
N SER A 84 -0.59 -10.85 -1.07
CA SER A 84 -0.53 -12.31 -0.98
C SER A 84 0.89 -12.84 -1.20
N ALA A 85 1.58 -12.35 -2.24
CA ALA A 85 2.96 -12.72 -2.52
C ALA A 85 3.94 -12.26 -1.43
N ILE A 86 3.79 -11.03 -0.91
CA ILE A 86 4.61 -10.52 0.20
C ILE A 86 4.39 -11.40 1.44
N ASN A 87 3.13 -11.65 1.81
CA ASN A 87 2.77 -12.45 2.99
C ASN A 87 3.25 -13.90 2.88
N GLY A 88 3.39 -14.42 1.66
CA GLY A 88 3.96 -15.75 1.38
C GLY A 88 5.49 -15.83 1.49
N CYS A 89 6.19 -14.70 1.59
CA CYS A 89 7.65 -14.67 1.74
C CYS A 89 8.06 -14.94 3.20
N SER A 90 8.14 -16.22 3.58
CA SER A 90 8.51 -16.62 4.95
C SER A 90 9.89 -16.09 5.38
N THR A 91 10.84 -15.98 4.45
CA THR A 91 12.19 -15.43 4.70
C THR A 91 12.18 -13.91 4.92
N CYS A 92 11.18 -13.19 4.41
CA CYS A 92 11.06 -11.75 4.58
C CYS A 92 10.66 -11.40 6.02
N PHE A 93 9.82 -12.21 6.65
CA PHE A 93 9.26 -11.96 8.00
C PHE A 93 9.98 -12.74 9.11
N THR A 94 11.30 -12.80 9.03
CA THR A 94 12.12 -13.20 10.18
C THR A 94 12.38 -12.01 11.08
N SER A 95 12.73 -12.25 12.34
CA SER A 95 12.95 -11.23 13.38
C SER A 95 13.95 -10.14 12.96
N SER A 96 14.91 -10.47 12.09
CA SER A 96 15.97 -9.57 11.64
C SER A 96 15.65 -8.89 10.30
N SER A 97 14.82 -9.52 9.46
CA SER A 97 14.61 -9.12 8.06
C SER A 97 13.44 -8.17 7.85
N ALA A 98 12.39 -8.28 8.67
CA ALA A 98 11.18 -7.47 8.52
C ALA A 98 11.46 -5.96 8.62
N SER A 99 12.36 -5.58 9.53
CA SER A 99 12.76 -4.19 9.74
C SER A 99 13.33 -3.54 8.48
N SER A 100 14.01 -4.29 7.61
CA SER A 100 14.67 -3.77 6.40
C SER A 100 13.72 -3.24 5.32
N PHE A 101 12.43 -3.60 5.36
CA PHE A 101 11.43 -3.09 4.42
C PHE A 101 10.19 -2.48 5.12
N SER A 102 10.21 -2.41 6.44
CA SER A 102 9.15 -1.81 7.25
C SER A 102 8.85 -0.36 6.88
N GLU A 103 9.87 0.42 6.52
CA GLU A 103 9.72 1.80 6.06
C GLU A 103 8.94 1.90 4.75
N SER A 104 9.22 1.02 3.77
CA SER A 104 8.45 0.97 2.53
C SER A 104 7.00 0.59 2.78
N ALA A 105 6.76 -0.37 3.68
CA ALA A 105 5.42 -0.74 4.10
C ALA A 105 4.69 0.42 4.79
N ARG A 106 5.37 1.14 5.69
CA ARG A 106 4.85 2.34 6.36
C ARG A 106 4.39 3.41 5.38
N GLN A 107 5.19 3.65 4.33
CA GLN A 107 4.84 4.60 3.28
C GLN A 107 3.61 4.16 2.49
N THR A 108 3.50 2.86 2.17
CA THR A 108 2.31 2.32 1.50
C THR A 108 1.06 2.51 2.34
N TYR A 109 1.10 2.16 3.63
CA TYR A 109 -0.05 2.34 4.52
C TYR A 109 -0.41 3.82 4.73
N SER A 110 0.57 4.70 4.83
CA SER A 110 0.35 6.15 4.95
C SER A 110 -0.29 6.76 3.71
N GLU A 111 0.16 6.38 2.51
CA GLU A 111 -0.48 6.85 1.27
C GLU A 111 -1.87 6.24 1.08
N PHE A 112 -2.08 5.00 1.50
CA PHE A 112 -3.40 4.36 1.46
C PHE A 112 -4.40 5.09 2.37
N ASP A 113 -3.98 5.44 3.58
CA ASP A 113 -4.76 6.27 4.50
C ASP A 113 -5.11 7.63 3.87
N SER A 114 -4.14 8.28 3.25
CA SER A 114 -4.31 9.56 2.56
C SER A 114 -5.25 9.46 1.35
N LEU A 115 -5.24 8.33 0.62
CA LEU A 115 -6.16 8.08 -0.48
C LEU A 115 -7.60 7.95 0.00
N ILE A 116 -7.82 7.27 1.13
CA ILE A 116 -9.14 7.15 1.76
C ILE A 116 -9.64 8.54 2.15
N ASP A 117 -8.84 9.33 2.86
CA ASP A 117 -9.21 10.68 3.28
C ASP A 117 -9.56 11.58 2.08
N THR A 118 -8.69 11.58 1.07
CA THR A 118 -8.88 12.34 -0.17
C THR A 118 -10.18 11.94 -0.87
N SER A 119 -10.46 10.63 -0.97
CA SER A 119 -11.66 10.11 -1.61
C SER A 119 -12.93 10.48 -0.85
N ASN A 120 -12.89 10.44 0.49
CA ASN A 120 -13.99 10.92 1.34
C ASN A 120 -14.27 12.40 1.14
N ARG A 121 -13.22 13.23 1.07
CA ARG A 121 -13.35 14.68 0.84
C ARG A 121 -13.91 15.02 -0.54
N VAL A 122 -13.46 14.32 -1.59
CA VAL A 122 -13.83 14.62 -2.98
C VAL A 122 -15.21 14.06 -3.33
N TYR A 123 -15.51 12.83 -2.95
CA TYR A 123 -16.77 12.16 -3.34
C TYR A 123 -17.89 12.24 -2.29
N GLY A 124 -17.58 12.70 -1.07
CA GLY A 124 -18.56 12.89 -0.01
C GLY A 124 -19.38 11.63 0.24
N GLN A 125 -20.70 11.74 0.11
CA GLN A 125 -21.63 10.62 0.34
C GLN A 125 -21.43 9.43 -0.60
N GLN A 126 -20.80 9.63 -1.77
CA GLN A 126 -20.53 8.55 -2.73
C GLN A 126 -19.22 7.81 -2.41
N ALA A 127 -18.40 8.31 -1.49
CA ALA A 127 -17.10 7.72 -1.15
C ALA A 127 -17.17 6.24 -0.71
N PRO A 128 -18.14 5.79 0.11
CA PRO A 128 -18.26 4.36 0.46
C PRO A 128 -18.43 3.46 -0.77
N THR A 129 -19.20 3.90 -1.76
CA THR A 129 -19.39 3.18 -3.03
C THR A 129 -18.12 3.17 -3.87
N VAL A 130 -17.36 4.26 -3.88
CA VAL A 130 -16.08 4.33 -4.61
C VAL A 130 -15.04 3.42 -3.95
N LEU A 131 -14.94 3.47 -2.63
CA LEU A 131 -13.93 2.80 -1.81
C LEU A 131 -14.24 1.33 -1.53
N SER A 132 -15.48 0.87 -1.75
CA SER A 132 -15.90 -0.50 -1.48
C SER A 132 -14.98 -1.60 -2.04
N PRO A 133 -14.30 -1.46 -3.21
CA PRO A 133 -13.39 -2.50 -3.68
C PRO A 133 -12.24 -2.82 -2.71
N PHE A 134 -11.85 -1.86 -1.85
CA PHE A 134 -10.76 -2.08 -0.90
C PHE A 134 -11.11 -3.08 0.21
N SER A 135 -12.37 -3.44 0.41
CA SER A 135 -12.73 -4.50 1.37
C SER A 135 -12.02 -5.83 1.09
N ASN A 136 -11.63 -6.09 -0.17
CA ASN A 136 -10.86 -7.28 -0.55
C ASN A 136 -9.44 -7.31 0.04
N LEU A 137 -8.94 -6.18 0.55
CA LEU A 137 -7.61 -6.07 1.14
C LEU A 137 -7.62 -6.37 2.64
N ASP A 138 -8.78 -6.47 3.29
CA ASP A 138 -8.88 -6.52 4.76
C ASP A 138 -8.08 -7.69 5.36
N SER A 139 -8.32 -8.92 4.90
CA SER A 139 -7.60 -10.09 5.41
C SER A 139 -6.10 -10.04 5.12
N HIS A 140 -5.71 -9.51 3.95
CA HIS A 140 -4.32 -9.39 3.52
C HIS A 140 -3.55 -8.34 4.33
N PHE A 141 -4.18 -7.20 4.62
CA PHE A 141 -3.59 -6.14 5.44
C PHE A 141 -3.44 -6.62 6.88
N LYS A 142 -4.48 -7.20 7.47
CA LYS A 142 -4.40 -7.81 8.80
C LYS A 142 -3.25 -8.83 8.87
N GLN A 143 -3.17 -9.75 7.91
CA GLN A 143 -2.10 -10.76 7.88
C GLN A 143 -0.72 -10.10 7.78
N ASN A 144 -0.56 -9.10 6.92
CA ASN A 144 0.71 -8.41 6.72
C ASN A 144 1.18 -7.70 8.00
N LEU A 145 0.28 -6.96 8.66
CA LEU A 145 0.56 -6.32 9.95
C LEU A 145 0.87 -7.37 11.03
N ASN A 146 0.14 -8.49 11.06
CA ASN A 146 0.44 -9.57 11.97
C ASN A 146 1.85 -10.17 11.75
N LEU A 147 2.27 -10.36 10.50
CA LEU A 147 3.62 -10.84 10.20
C LEU A 147 4.71 -9.87 10.66
N PHE A 148 4.51 -8.55 10.47
CA PHE A 148 5.42 -7.55 11.01
C PHE A 148 5.50 -7.59 12.54
N SER A 149 4.35 -7.68 13.21
CA SER A 149 4.29 -7.78 14.67
C SER A 149 5.01 -9.02 15.20
N GLN A 150 4.80 -10.18 14.55
CA GLN A 150 5.47 -11.43 14.91
C GLN A 150 6.99 -11.36 14.67
N SER A 151 7.42 -10.55 13.72
CA SER A 151 8.84 -10.27 13.44
C SER A 151 9.46 -9.24 14.38
N GLY A 152 8.72 -8.76 15.39
CA GLY A 152 9.22 -7.77 16.35
C GLY A 152 9.17 -6.31 15.87
N VAL A 153 8.54 -6.03 14.73
CA VAL A 153 8.34 -4.65 14.26
C VAL A 153 7.07 -4.07 14.92
N GLY A 154 7.24 -3.01 15.70
CA GLY A 154 6.11 -2.35 16.37
C GLY A 154 5.15 -1.71 15.37
N LEU A 155 3.86 -2.05 15.41
CA LEU A 155 2.91 -1.59 14.39
C LEU A 155 2.69 -0.08 14.36
N GLN A 156 2.90 0.60 15.49
CA GLN A 156 2.91 2.07 15.58
C GLN A 156 3.95 2.75 14.68
N SER A 157 5.01 2.04 14.27
CA SER A 157 5.97 2.54 13.28
C SER A 157 5.57 2.22 11.83
N ILE A 158 4.54 1.41 11.61
CA ILE A 158 4.08 1.00 10.28
C ILE A 158 2.78 1.73 9.90
N VAL A 159 1.79 1.79 10.79
CA VAL A 159 0.49 2.38 10.47
C VAL A 159 0.40 3.82 10.97
N PRO A 160 -0.26 4.73 10.22
CA PRO A 160 -0.46 6.10 10.68
C PRO A 160 -1.47 6.16 11.86
N PRO A 161 -1.48 7.23 12.66
CA PRO A 161 -2.41 7.37 13.79
C PRO A 161 -3.89 7.37 13.40
N THR A 162 -4.21 7.87 12.20
CA THR A 162 -5.57 7.96 11.64
C THR A 162 -6.07 6.64 11.04
N PHE A 163 -5.20 5.64 10.95
CA PHE A 163 -5.41 4.42 10.16
C PHE A 163 -6.65 3.66 10.57
N THR A 164 -6.81 3.39 11.88
CA THR A 164 -7.97 2.63 12.39
C THR A 164 -9.29 3.30 12.02
N ASN A 165 -9.40 4.62 12.20
CA ASN A 165 -10.63 5.37 11.92
C ASN A 165 -10.97 5.37 10.42
N ASN A 166 -9.96 5.50 9.57
CA ASN A 166 -10.15 5.52 8.12
C ASN A 166 -10.49 4.14 7.56
N LEU A 167 -9.86 3.08 8.07
CA LEU A 167 -10.11 1.71 7.64
C LEU A 167 -11.55 1.24 7.94
N SER A 168 -12.11 1.61 9.09
CA SER A 168 -13.50 1.29 9.44
C SER A 168 -14.50 1.88 8.44
N ARG A 169 -14.19 3.03 7.82
CA ARG A 169 -15.06 3.70 6.83
C ARG A 169 -15.10 3.01 5.47
N VAL A 170 -14.10 2.18 5.17
CA VAL A 170 -13.93 1.54 3.86
C VAL A 170 -14.08 0.03 3.90
N GLY A 171 -14.63 -0.52 4.99
CA GLY A 171 -14.91 -1.94 5.13
C GLY A 171 -13.69 -2.80 5.50
N LEU A 172 -12.58 -2.20 5.95
CA LEU A 172 -11.42 -2.92 6.47
C LEU A 172 -11.51 -3.13 7.99
N SER A 173 -12.63 -3.71 8.42
CA SER A 173 -12.98 -3.84 9.84
C SER A 173 -12.03 -4.76 10.61
N GLN A 174 -11.55 -5.85 10.00
CA GLN A 174 -10.66 -6.79 10.67
C GLN A 174 -9.29 -6.18 10.91
N THR A 175 -8.78 -5.45 9.92
CA THR A 175 -7.52 -4.71 10.00
C THR A 175 -7.63 -3.56 11.01
N ALA A 176 -8.73 -2.80 10.99
CA ALA A 176 -8.96 -1.73 11.95
C ALA A 176 -8.98 -2.26 13.39
N ASN A 177 -9.71 -3.34 13.65
CA ASN A 177 -9.75 -4.00 14.94
C ASN A 177 -8.38 -4.55 15.35
N TYR A 178 -7.62 -5.13 14.41
CA TYR A 178 -6.28 -5.61 14.70
C TYR A 178 -5.34 -4.46 15.07
N ALA A 179 -5.36 -3.36 14.32
CA ALA A 179 -4.49 -2.20 14.54
C ALA A 179 -4.86 -1.40 15.80
N SER A 180 -6.14 -1.36 16.19
CA SER A 180 -6.60 -0.59 17.37
C SER A 180 -5.94 -1.06 18.67
N HIS A 181 -5.61 -2.35 18.77
CA HIS A 181 -4.88 -2.92 19.91
C HIS A 181 -3.45 -2.38 20.07
N TYR A 182 -2.90 -1.73 19.05
CA TYR A 182 -1.52 -1.23 19.03
C TYR A 182 -1.45 0.30 18.93
N VAL A 183 -2.44 0.95 18.33
CA VAL A 183 -2.50 2.41 18.19
C VAL A 183 -3.14 3.08 19.42
N GLY A 184 -3.92 2.33 20.22
CA GLY A 184 -4.55 2.81 21.47
C GLY A 184 -3.69 2.78 22.73
N GLY A 185 -2.40 2.42 22.62
CA GLY A 185 -1.47 2.31 23.74
C GLY A 185 -0.84 3.64 24.17
N SER A 186 -1.66 4.63 24.54
CA SER A 186 -1.18 5.80 25.29
C SER A 186 -2.11 6.09 26.47
N SER A 187 -1.89 5.37 27.57
CA SER A 187 -2.08 5.84 28.96
C SER A 187 -1.91 4.68 29.95
N GLY A 188 -0.86 4.74 30.78
CA GLY A 188 -0.82 3.99 32.05
C GLY A 188 0.46 3.23 32.37
N PHE A 189 1.58 3.95 32.57
CA PHE A 189 2.53 3.68 33.66
C PHE A 189 3.00 5.03 34.22
#